data_AF-A0A934SS55-F1
#
_entry.id   AF-A0A934SS55-F1
#
_cell.length_a   1.000
_cell.length_b   1.000
_cell.length_c   1.000
_cell.angle_alpha   90.00
_cell.angle_beta   90.00
_cell.angle_gamma   90.00
#
_symmetry.space_group_name_H-M   'P 1'
#
loop_
_entity.id
_entity.type
_entity.pdbx_description
1 polymer ?
#
loop_
_entity_poly.entity_id
_entity_poly.type
_entity_poly.pdbx_seq_one_letter_code
_entity_poly.pdbx_strand_id
1 'polypeptide(L)'
;MKAKIIAISCISFALTACGGGGGGGGTSTAPTGPSTLQLTAKINGQPVNFTIKAGESKVLGVLTGQEVELDASEPAILLTKTYGTAQANETANSPTQFKATISSTNATIGKLAFNTSKSPALATITLAIQGSSNSFNAVTPVVGDTFTYSEVDKQLGSTQDFAQPLSTHVVTAISANGWTEAYKDPNGATYQTVQLNSNGNRTSYTDQNANPLTSCTTATFTPEEKLLAFPLTPTSAYNGNWKTVCGNNSQDESFTATVKGMVQIATPGGLFNALQIDTRTVVTNSTQTLLPGGTYQQDVTEYFDPVLGRNVRYTGVRTYPAGNPTSGTWLTNVQIDLVSAVKN
;
A
#
# COMPACT_ATOMS: atom_id res chain seq x y z
N MET A 1 -1.50 24.26 11.41
CA MET A 1 -1.88 22.92 11.93
C MET A 1 -2.22 22.06 10.72
N LYS A 2 -1.60 20.89 10.62
CA LYS A 2 -1.29 20.18 9.38
C LYS A 2 -2.43 19.23 8.98
N ALA A 3 -3.07 19.50 7.84
CA ALA A 3 -3.97 18.53 7.20
C ALA A 3 -3.13 17.42 6.56
N LYS A 4 -3.50 16.15 6.80
CA LYS A 4 -2.76 14.94 6.40
C LYS A 4 -3.35 14.37 5.10
N ILE A 5 -2.52 14.10 4.09
CA ILE A 5 -2.88 13.51 2.78
C ILE A 5 -2.55 12.00 2.83
N ILE A 6 -3.36 11.14 2.17
CA ILE A 6 -3.25 9.66 2.30
C ILE A 6 -3.53 8.93 0.99
N ALA A 7 -2.70 7.93 0.79
CA ALA A 7 -2.71 6.85 -0.17
C ALA A 7 -3.69 5.68 0.03
N ILE A 8 -4.88 5.75 -0.55
CA ILE A 8 -5.43 4.66 -1.39
C ILE A 8 -6.20 5.42 -2.47
N SER A 9 -5.60 5.54 -3.65
CA SER A 9 -6.01 6.22 -4.90
C SER A 9 -7.17 7.24 -4.83
N CYS A 10 -6.90 8.45 -5.33
CA CYS A 10 -7.85 9.50 -5.70
C CYS A 10 -8.45 10.37 -4.57
N ILE A 11 -8.60 11.65 -4.88
CA ILE A 11 -8.60 12.78 -3.96
C ILE A 11 -9.98 13.41 -3.98
N SER A 12 -10.64 13.36 -2.84
CA SER A 12 -11.57 14.39 -2.43
C SER A 12 -10.84 15.30 -1.48
N PHE A 13 -10.80 16.59 -1.79
CA PHE A 13 -9.80 17.48 -1.25
C PHE A 13 -9.87 17.63 0.27
N ALA A 14 -8.74 18.00 0.87
CA ALA A 14 -8.74 19.04 1.89
C ALA A 14 -7.48 19.91 1.74
N LEU A 15 -7.68 21.22 1.70
CA LEU A 15 -6.61 22.19 1.76
C LEU A 15 -5.87 22.13 3.10
N THR A 16 -4.54 22.21 3.05
CA THR A 16 -3.78 23.40 3.48
C THR A 16 -2.27 23.18 3.31
N ALA A 17 -1.59 24.25 2.92
CA ALA A 17 -0.15 24.31 2.71
C ALA A 17 0.69 24.12 3.99
N CYS A 18 1.99 24.02 3.71
CA CYS A 18 3.16 23.70 4.53
C CYS A 18 3.33 24.55 5.82
N GLY A 19 3.91 23.92 6.85
CA GLY A 19 4.49 24.58 8.01
C GLY A 19 5.43 23.62 8.76
N GLY A 20 6.74 23.83 8.66
CA GLY A 20 7.80 22.96 9.19
C GLY A 20 7.98 23.00 10.72
N GLY A 21 8.98 22.23 11.19
CA GLY A 21 9.65 22.44 12.49
C GLY A 21 9.82 21.21 13.38
N GLY A 22 11.09 20.83 13.62
CA GLY A 22 11.66 20.16 14.81
C GLY A 22 11.36 18.66 14.98
N GLY A 23 12.30 17.73 15.21
CA GLY A 23 13.60 17.84 15.86
C GLY A 23 13.51 17.28 17.29
N GLY A 24 14.13 16.11 17.53
CA GLY A 24 14.24 15.43 18.84
C GLY A 24 13.75 13.98 18.73
N GLY A 25 14.59 12.93 18.76
CA GLY A 25 15.71 12.75 19.68
C GLY A 25 15.19 12.02 20.91
N GLY A 26 14.97 10.71 20.80
CA GLY A 26 14.44 9.87 21.87
C GLY A 26 14.96 8.44 21.74
N THR A 27 16.15 8.20 22.27
CA THR A 27 16.75 6.88 22.44
C THR A 27 15.92 6.06 23.43
N SER A 28 15.23 5.02 22.95
CA SER A 28 14.81 3.93 23.81
C SER A 28 15.92 2.89 23.84
N THR A 29 16.56 2.76 25.00
CA THR A 29 17.50 1.69 25.30
C THR A 29 16.72 0.40 25.54
N ALA A 30 16.65 -0.46 24.53
CA ALA A 30 16.34 -1.87 24.70
C ALA A 30 17.65 -2.65 24.94
N PRO A 31 17.74 -3.52 25.96
CA PRO A 31 18.96 -4.26 26.24
C PRO A 31 18.97 -5.56 25.43
N THR A 32 19.79 -5.64 24.38
CA THR A 32 20.32 -6.90 23.80
C THR A 32 21.40 -6.51 22.80
N GLY A 33 22.57 -7.15 22.82
CA GLY A 33 23.62 -6.92 21.81
C GLY A 33 23.06 -7.04 20.39
N PRO A 34 23.59 -6.30 19.39
CA PRO A 34 23.01 -6.28 18.06
C PRO A 34 23.04 -7.70 17.47
N SER A 35 21.86 -8.26 17.24
CA SER A 35 21.70 -9.42 16.39
C SER A 35 22.23 -9.07 15.00
N THR A 36 23.16 -9.87 14.50
CA THR A 36 23.69 -9.74 13.14
C THR A 36 22.86 -10.51 12.11
N LEU A 37 21.76 -11.17 12.53
CA LEU A 37 20.93 -11.94 11.62
C LEU A 37 20.38 -11.03 10.54
N GLN A 38 20.77 -11.35 9.32
CA GLN A 38 20.32 -10.77 8.09
C GLN A 38 20.00 -11.93 7.15
N LEU A 39 18.81 -11.90 6.54
CA LEU A 39 18.44 -12.81 5.48
C LEU A 39 18.43 -12.06 4.15
N THR A 40 19.02 -12.67 3.13
CA THR A 40 18.88 -12.26 1.73
C THR A 40 18.13 -13.34 0.95
N ALA A 41 17.49 -12.97 -0.15
CA ALA A 41 16.75 -13.93 -0.96
C ALA A 41 17.32 -14.08 -2.38
N LYS A 42 17.21 -15.29 -2.92
CA LYS A 42 17.30 -15.57 -4.33
C LYS A 42 16.01 -16.23 -4.82
N ILE A 43 15.63 -15.95 -6.06
CA ILE A 43 14.52 -16.59 -6.75
C ILE A 43 15.08 -17.29 -7.98
N ASN A 44 14.90 -18.61 -8.08
CA ASN A 44 15.51 -19.44 -9.14
C ASN A 44 17.02 -19.22 -9.28
N GLY A 45 17.73 -19.13 -8.13
CA GLY A 45 19.16 -18.89 -8.07
C GLY A 45 19.61 -17.44 -8.38
N GLN A 46 18.69 -16.54 -8.76
CA GLN A 46 19.02 -15.14 -9.02
C GLN A 46 18.80 -14.29 -7.77
N PRO A 47 19.81 -13.54 -7.29
CA PRO A 47 19.63 -12.60 -6.18
C PRO A 47 18.54 -11.58 -6.50
N VAL A 48 17.68 -11.31 -5.52
CA VAL A 48 16.66 -10.25 -5.60
C VAL A 48 16.98 -9.13 -4.61
N ASN A 49 16.46 -7.92 -4.85
CA ASN A 49 16.62 -6.80 -3.91
C ASN A 49 15.74 -7.00 -2.67
N PHE A 50 16.14 -7.94 -1.82
CA PHE A 50 15.46 -8.34 -0.60
C PHE A 50 16.49 -8.55 0.50
N THR A 51 16.29 -7.85 1.61
CA THR A 51 17.11 -7.98 2.81
C THR A 51 16.22 -7.71 4.02
N ILE A 52 16.28 -8.59 5.01
CA ILE A 52 15.54 -8.47 6.27
C ILE A 52 16.46 -8.75 7.44
N LYS A 53 16.36 -7.94 8.50
CA LYS A 53 17.14 -8.07 9.73
C LYS A 53 16.30 -8.68 10.85
N ALA A 54 16.95 -9.13 11.92
CA ALA A 54 16.26 -9.49 13.15
C ALA A 54 15.37 -8.34 13.65
N GLY A 55 14.13 -8.65 14.02
CA GLY A 55 13.12 -7.69 14.44
C GLY A 55 12.32 -7.05 13.30
N GLU A 56 12.69 -7.30 12.03
CA GLU A 56 11.97 -6.79 10.88
C GLU A 56 10.94 -7.80 10.34
N SER A 57 10.00 -7.28 9.55
CA SER A 57 9.05 -8.07 8.77
C SER A 57 8.99 -7.55 7.33
N LYS A 58 9.09 -8.44 6.34
CA LYS A 58 8.99 -8.08 4.90
C LYS A 58 8.19 -9.10 4.11
N VAL A 59 7.68 -8.67 2.96
CA VAL A 59 6.99 -9.53 2.00
C VAL A 59 7.97 -9.98 0.91
N LEU A 60 7.93 -11.26 0.56
CA LEU A 60 8.62 -11.82 -0.59
C LEU A 60 7.59 -12.42 -1.56
N GLY A 61 7.44 -11.78 -2.72
CA GLY A 61 6.58 -12.23 -3.81
C GLY A 61 7.20 -13.40 -4.55
N VAL A 62 6.43 -14.48 -4.70
CA VAL A 62 6.87 -15.74 -5.32
C VAL A 62 5.82 -16.17 -6.33
N LEU A 63 6.24 -16.55 -7.54
CA LEU A 63 5.36 -17.19 -8.53
C LEU A 63 5.37 -18.70 -8.32
N THR A 64 4.25 -19.36 -8.61
CA THR A 64 4.17 -20.82 -8.64
C THR A 64 5.27 -21.44 -9.53
N GLY A 65 5.90 -22.50 -9.03
CA GLY A 65 7.02 -23.19 -9.66
C GLY A 65 8.41 -22.56 -9.41
N GLN A 66 8.49 -21.42 -8.70
CA GLN A 66 9.78 -20.81 -8.38
C GLN A 66 10.44 -21.45 -7.15
N GLU A 67 11.77 -21.58 -7.20
CA GLU A 67 12.59 -21.89 -6.03
C GLU A 67 12.89 -20.61 -5.27
N VAL A 68 12.55 -20.62 -3.98
CA VAL A 68 12.94 -19.60 -3.00
C VAL A 68 14.15 -20.11 -2.26
N GLU A 69 15.23 -19.34 -2.27
CA GLU A 69 16.41 -19.54 -1.45
C GLU A 69 16.58 -18.36 -0.51
N LEU A 70 16.75 -18.64 0.78
CA LEU A 70 17.03 -17.65 1.82
C LEU A 70 18.39 -17.97 2.43
N ASP A 71 19.30 -17.01 2.34
CA ASP A 71 20.64 -17.12 2.92
C ASP A 71 20.73 -16.25 4.17
N ALA A 72 21.11 -16.86 5.29
CA ALA A 72 21.31 -16.20 6.57
C ALA A 72 22.79 -15.85 6.78
N SER A 73 23.05 -14.66 7.32
CA SER A 73 24.39 -14.19 7.67
C SER A 73 25.07 -15.02 8.78
N GLU A 74 24.29 -15.76 9.56
CA GLU A 74 24.74 -16.66 10.62
C GLU A 74 23.73 -17.81 10.80
N PRO A 75 24.08 -18.90 11.53
CA PRO A 75 23.15 -20.00 11.76
C PRO A 75 21.80 -19.54 12.33
N ALA A 76 20.73 -19.84 11.61
CA ALA A 76 19.36 -19.46 11.91
C ALA A 76 18.49 -20.69 12.17
N ILE A 77 17.52 -20.52 13.07
CA ILE A 77 16.51 -21.51 13.43
C ILE A 77 15.19 -21.05 12.81
N LEU A 78 14.59 -21.90 11.98
CA LEU A 78 13.25 -21.68 11.44
C LEU A 78 12.21 -22.07 12.49
N LEU A 79 11.53 -21.08 13.06
CA LEU A 79 10.56 -21.26 14.16
C LEU A 79 9.13 -21.38 13.67
N THR A 80 8.77 -20.65 12.61
CA THR A 80 7.43 -20.71 12.01
C THR A 80 7.56 -20.97 10.53
N LYS A 81 6.71 -21.86 10.03
CA LYS A 81 6.71 -22.25 8.63
C LYS A 81 5.30 -22.66 8.20
N THR A 82 4.74 -21.87 7.29
CA THR A 82 3.49 -22.17 6.59
C THR A 82 3.57 -21.64 5.17
N TYR A 83 2.96 -22.33 4.22
CA TYR A 83 2.85 -21.91 2.82
C TYR A 83 1.39 -21.62 2.43
N GLY A 84 0.51 -21.46 3.44
CA GLY A 84 -0.92 -21.40 3.23
C GLY A 84 -1.43 -22.65 2.52
N THR A 85 -2.08 -22.49 1.36
CA THR A 85 -2.56 -23.61 0.54
C THR A 85 -1.54 -24.12 -0.49
N ALA A 86 -0.34 -23.54 -0.56
CA ALA A 86 0.69 -23.96 -1.51
C ALA A 86 1.41 -25.22 -1.03
N GLN A 87 1.96 -25.97 -1.98
CA GLN A 87 2.89 -27.06 -1.71
C GLN A 87 4.33 -26.53 -1.79
N ALA A 88 5.17 -26.95 -0.85
CA ALA A 88 6.59 -26.66 -0.87
C ALA A 88 7.38 -27.97 -0.95
N ASN A 89 8.31 -28.04 -1.91
CA ASN A 89 9.29 -29.12 -1.99
C ASN A 89 10.65 -28.57 -1.54
N GLU A 90 11.08 -28.97 -0.34
CA GLU A 90 12.33 -28.52 0.25
C GLU A 90 13.50 -29.42 -0.13
N THR A 91 14.55 -28.82 -0.66
CA THR A 91 15.64 -29.56 -1.32
C THR A 91 16.97 -29.46 -0.58
N ALA A 92 17.19 -28.42 0.23
CA ALA A 92 18.36 -28.33 1.12
C ALA A 92 18.18 -27.23 2.18
N ASN A 93 18.02 -27.65 3.44
CA ASN A 93 18.11 -26.74 4.59
C ASN A 93 19.46 -26.97 5.28
N SER A 94 20.32 -25.96 5.29
CA SER A 94 21.52 -25.92 6.12
C SER A 94 21.30 -24.93 7.28
N PRO A 95 22.18 -24.87 8.29
CA PRO A 95 22.03 -23.88 9.36
C PRO A 95 21.96 -22.44 8.85
N THR A 96 22.49 -22.13 7.67
CA THR A 96 22.51 -20.77 7.11
C THR A 96 21.70 -20.65 5.83
N GLN A 97 20.99 -21.70 5.41
CA GLN A 97 20.29 -21.68 4.13
C GLN A 97 18.97 -22.43 4.21
N PHE A 98 17.92 -21.81 3.70
CA PHE A 98 16.64 -22.44 3.47
C PHE A 98 16.33 -22.44 1.98
N LYS A 99 15.88 -23.58 1.43
CA LYS A 99 15.46 -23.69 0.02
C LYS A 99 14.16 -24.45 -0.13
N ALA A 100 13.22 -23.90 -0.90
CA ALA A 100 12.00 -24.59 -1.29
C ALA A 100 11.51 -24.18 -2.67
N THR A 101 11.12 -25.14 -3.49
CA THR A 101 10.29 -24.88 -4.68
C THR A 101 8.83 -24.79 -4.25
N ILE A 102 8.18 -23.67 -4.57
CA ILE A 102 6.80 -23.38 -4.14
C ILE A 102 5.85 -23.54 -5.32
N SER A 103 4.83 -24.39 -5.17
CA SER A 103 3.81 -24.65 -6.20
C SER A 103 2.42 -24.41 -5.64
N SER A 104 1.63 -23.60 -6.32
CA SER A 104 0.23 -23.35 -5.99
C SER A 104 -0.63 -23.13 -7.23
N THR A 105 -1.86 -23.63 -7.20
CA THR A 105 -2.88 -23.29 -8.21
C THR A 105 -3.52 -21.94 -7.89
N ASN A 106 -3.81 -21.69 -6.62
CA ASN A 106 -4.47 -20.47 -6.14
C ASN A 106 -3.46 -19.52 -5.48
N ALA A 107 -3.74 -18.22 -5.52
CA ALA A 107 -2.97 -17.26 -4.73
C ALA A 107 -3.12 -17.57 -3.22
N THR A 108 -2.03 -17.48 -2.47
CA THR A 108 -2.02 -17.77 -1.03
C THR A 108 -0.89 -17.04 -0.31
N ILE A 109 -1.06 -16.84 0.99
CA ILE A 109 -0.04 -16.29 1.87
C ILE A 109 0.65 -17.41 2.66
N GLY A 110 1.98 -17.40 2.65
CA GLY A 110 2.81 -18.17 3.57
C GLY A 110 3.53 -17.28 4.58
N LYS A 111 4.12 -17.89 5.61
CA LYS A 111 4.90 -17.19 6.63
C LYS A 111 6.10 -18.04 7.04
N LEU A 112 7.27 -17.43 7.03
CA LEU A 112 8.51 -17.97 7.56
C LEU A 112 9.00 -17.04 8.67
N ALA A 113 9.41 -17.59 9.81
CA ALA A 113 10.01 -16.80 10.88
C ALA A 113 11.32 -17.44 11.33
N PHE A 114 12.40 -16.68 11.23
CA PHE A 114 13.74 -17.12 11.59
C PHE A 114 14.21 -16.40 12.85
N ASN A 115 15.03 -17.09 13.62
CA ASN A 115 15.71 -16.51 14.76
C ASN A 115 17.13 -17.06 14.90
N THR A 116 17.95 -16.53 15.81
CA THR A 116 19.24 -17.13 16.18
C THR A 116 19.23 -17.56 17.64
N SER A 117 20.21 -18.36 18.04
CA SER A 117 20.41 -18.68 19.47
C SER A 117 20.96 -17.50 20.28
N LYS A 118 21.45 -16.45 19.62
CA LYS A 118 22.10 -15.28 20.24
C LYS A 118 21.17 -14.08 20.43
N SER A 119 20.00 -14.07 19.77
CA SER A 119 18.98 -13.03 19.91
C SER A 119 17.60 -13.65 19.81
N PRO A 120 16.60 -13.22 20.60
CA PRO A 120 15.23 -13.71 20.46
C PRO A 120 14.40 -12.95 19.39
N ALA A 121 14.96 -11.93 18.73
CA ALA A 121 14.22 -11.10 17.80
C ALA A 121 14.01 -11.78 16.43
N LEU A 122 12.75 -12.01 16.07
CA LEU A 122 12.38 -12.72 14.84
C LEU A 122 12.62 -11.88 13.58
N ALA A 123 13.20 -12.48 12.55
CA ALA A 123 13.09 -12.00 11.17
C ALA A 123 11.90 -12.72 10.51
N THR A 124 10.85 -11.98 10.15
CA THR A 124 9.60 -12.56 9.62
C THR A 124 9.41 -12.26 8.14
N ILE A 125 9.20 -13.29 7.34
CA ILE A 125 8.95 -13.20 5.92
C ILE A 125 7.52 -13.64 5.64
N THR A 126 6.71 -12.75 5.07
CA THR A 126 5.41 -13.08 4.48
C THR A 126 5.64 -13.48 3.03
N LEU A 127 5.31 -14.72 2.67
CA LEU A 127 5.39 -15.18 1.28
C LEU A 127 4.08 -14.83 0.58
N ALA A 128 4.13 -13.93 -0.40
CA ALA A 128 3.00 -13.66 -1.29
C ALA A 128 3.09 -14.58 -2.51
N ILE A 129 2.43 -15.74 -2.44
CA ILE A 129 2.55 -16.80 -3.45
C ILE A 129 1.43 -16.62 -4.48
N GLN A 130 1.82 -16.28 -5.70
CA GLN A 130 0.91 -16.16 -6.83
C GLN A 130 0.71 -17.51 -7.51
N GLY A 131 -0.54 -17.93 -7.66
CA GLY A 131 -0.92 -19.12 -8.40
C GLY A 131 -0.77 -18.95 -9.92
N SER A 132 -1.17 -19.96 -10.68
CA SER A 132 -1.07 -19.96 -12.16
C SER A 132 -2.16 -19.14 -12.87
N SER A 133 -3.10 -18.54 -12.13
CA SER A 133 -4.20 -17.77 -12.71
C SER A 133 -3.71 -16.47 -13.34
N ASN A 134 -4.32 -16.11 -14.48
CA ASN A 134 -4.20 -14.80 -15.13
C ASN A 134 -5.43 -13.91 -14.90
N SER A 135 -6.38 -14.36 -14.09
CA SER A 135 -7.56 -13.62 -13.65
C SER A 135 -7.53 -13.53 -12.12
N PHE A 136 -7.56 -12.30 -11.62
CA PHE A 136 -7.38 -12.01 -10.20
C PHE A 136 -8.70 -11.51 -9.63
N ASN A 137 -9.24 -12.21 -8.64
CA ASN A 137 -10.47 -11.82 -7.95
C ASN A 137 -10.17 -10.83 -6.82
N ALA A 138 -11.23 -10.17 -6.32
CA ALA A 138 -11.13 -9.34 -5.14
C ALA A 138 -10.62 -10.18 -3.94
N VAL A 139 -9.74 -9.60 -3.14
CA VAL A 139 -9.24 -10.23 -1.91
C VAL A 139 -9.96 -9.61 -0.73
N THR A 140 -10.75 -10.42 -0.03
CA THR A 140 -11.35 -10.00 1.25
C THR A 140 -10.28 -10.04 2.34
N PRO A 141 -10.03 -8.93 3.05
CA PRO A 141 -9.06 -8.93 4.14
C PRO A 141 -9.62 -9.60 5.40
N VAL A 142 -8.77 -9.78 6.41
CA VAL A 142 -9.16 -10.25 7.75
C VAL A 142 -9.02 -9.10 8.75
N VAL A 143 -9.85 -9.09 9.79
CA VAL A 143 -9.72 -8.11 10.90
C VAL A 143 -8.32 -8.22 11.52
N GLY A 144 -7.67 -7.07 11.69
CA GLY A 144 -6.31 -6.96 12.20
C GLY A 144 -5.24 -6.83 11.10
N ASP A 145 -5.56 -7.17 9.84
CA ASP A 145 -4.66 -6.91 8.71
C ASP A 145 -4.18 -5.46 8.76
N THR A 146 -2.85 -5.28 8.67
CA THR A 146 -2.20 -3.99 8.86
C THR A 146 -1.21 -3.70 7.73
N PHE A 147 -1.33 -2.52 7.12
CA PHE A 147 -0.47 -2.06 6.03
C PHE A 147 0.05 -0.66 6.34
N THR A 148 1.36 -0.48 6.37
CA THR A 148 1.98 0.83 6.63
C THR A 148 2.56 1.38 5.35
N TYR A 149 2.26 2.64 5.06
CA TYR A 149 2.66 3.34 3.85
C TYR A 149 3.52 4.56 4.18
N SER A 150 4.51 4.82 3.34
CA SER A 150 5.19 6.11 3.24
C SER A 150 4.65 6.86 2.04
N GLU A 151 4.54 8.17 2.15
CA GLU A 151 4.09 9.06 1.07
C GLU A 151 5.05 10.23 0.93
N VAL A 152 5.38 10.56 -0.31
CA VAL A 152 6.22 11.69 -0.68
C VAL A 152 5.49 12.45 -1.77
N ASP A 153 5.27 13.72 -1.50
CA ASP A 153 4.49 14.59 -2.36
C ASP A 153 5.34 15.73 -2.90
N LYS A 154 4.85 16.37 -3.95
CA LYS A 154 5.40 17.62 -4.48
C LYS A 154 4.31 18.65 -4.65
N GLN A 155 4.55 19.86 -4.15
CA GLN A 155 3.61 20.97 -4.31
C GLN A 155 3.78 21.65 -5.68
N LEU A 156 2.68 22.18 -6.21
CA LEU A 156 2.62 22.91 -7.45
C LEU A 156 3.44 24.19 -7.37
N GLY A 157 4.36 24.34 -8.33
CA GLY A 157 5.34 25.41 -8.37
C GLY A 157 6.54 25.20 -7.44
N SER A 158 6.59 24.10 -6.67
CA SER A 158 7.73 23.73 -5.85
C SER A 158 8.67 22.79 -6.60
N THR A 159 9.97 22.94 -6.35
CA THR A 159 10.98 21.95 -6.76
C THR A 159 11.27 20.92 -5.68
N GLN A 160 10.83 21.17 -4.43
CA GLN A 160 11.09 20.32 -3.28
C GLN A 160 9.99 19.28 -3.06
N ASP A 161 10.44 18.09 -2.71
CA ASP A 161 9.59 17.00 -2.25
C ASP A 161 9.35 17.11 -0.75
N PHE A 162 8.17 16.71 -0.28
CA PHE A 162 7.82 16.70 1.14
C PHE A 162 7.30 15.32 1.55
N ALA A 163 8.01 14.71 2.49
CA ALA A 163 7.61 13.43 3.06
C ALA A 163 6.45 13.61 4.04
N GLN A 164 5.41 12.80 3.87
CA GLN A 164 4.36 12.63 4.86
C GLN A 164 4.82 11.72 6.01
N PRO A 165 4.25 11.90 7.21
CA PRO A 165 4.32 10.87 8.24
C PRO A 165 3.77 9.53 7.72
N LEU A 166 4.31 8.42 8.23
CA LEU A 166 3.79 7.09 7.90
C LEU A 166 2.30 6.98 8.25
N SER A 167 1.55 6.33 7.38
CA SER A 167 0.14 5.97 7.60
C SER A 167 0.02 4.47 7.77
N THR A 168 -0.64 4.01 8.83
CA THR A 168 -0.90 2.59 9.05
C THR A 168 -2.38 2.29 8.95
N HIS A 169 -2.76 1.49 7.96
CA HIS A 169 -4.15 1.12 7.67
C HIS A 169 -4.44 -0.22 8.33
N VAL A 170 -5.43 -0.24 9.20
CA VAL A 170 -5.82 -1.42 9.98
C VAL A 170 -7.25 -1.80 9.62
N VAL A 171 -7.46 -3.05 9.20
CA VAL A 171 -8.79 -3.59 8.98
C VAL A 171 -9.46 -3.84 10.33
N THR A 172 -10.58 -3.17 10.59
CA THR A 172 -11.23 -3.15 11.91
C THR A 172 -12.53 -3.94 11.96
N ALA A 173 -13.21 -4.08 10.81
CA ALA A 173 -14.45 -4.83 10.70
C ALA A 173 -14.62 -5.39 9.28
N ILE A 174 -15.24 -6.58 9.18
CA ILE A 174 -15.65 -7.20 7.92
C ILE A 174 -17.16 -7.41 7.96
N SER A 175 -17.83 -7.20 6.83
CA SER A 175 -19.24 -7.45 6.63
C SER A 175 -19.48 -8.08 5.26
N ALA A 176 -20.71 -8.56 5.00
CA ALA A 176 -21.08 -9.08 3.70
C ALA A 176 -20.94 -8.05 2.55
N ASN A 177 -21.01 -6.76 2.88
CA ASN A 177 -21.00 -5.67 1.90
C ASN A 177 -19.61 -5.08 1.67
N GLY A 178 -18.60 -5.51 2.42
CA GLY A 178 -17.25 -4.95 2.39
C GLY A 178 -16.64 -4.83 3.79
N TRP A 179 -15.71 -3.89 3.97
CA TRP A 179 -14.95 -3.78 5.22
C TRP A 179 -14.67 -2.34 5.63
N THR A 180 -14.26 -2.17 6.89
CA THR A 180 -13.85 -0.90 7.46
C THR A 180 -12.35 -0.90 7.75
N GLU A 181 -11.67 0.18 7.38
CA GLU A 181 -10.27 0.43 7.75
C GLU A 181 -10.14 1.66 8.63
N ALA A 182 -9.29 1.57 9.65
CA ALA A 182 -8.85 2.71 10.44
C ALA A 182 -7.43 3.08 10.02
N TYR A 183 -7.24 4.32 9.58
CA TYR A 183 -5.93 4.85 9.24
C TYR A 183 -5.36 5.54 10.48
N LYS A 184 -4.15 5.11 10.86
CA LYS A 184 -3.47 5.50 12.09
C LYS A 184 -2.19 6.22 11.77
N ASP A 185 -1.91 7.27 12.53
CA ASP A 185 -0.65 7.99 12.45
C ASP A 185 0.47 7.22 13.18
N PRO A 186 1.73 7.69 13.14
CA PRO A 186 2.84 6.98 13.79
C PRO A 186 2.70 6.82 15.31
N ASN A 187 1.83 7.62 15.96
CA ASN A 187 1.55 7.50 17.39
C ASN A 187 0.41 6.51 17.68
N GLY A 188 -0.16 5.89 16.64
CA GLY A 188 -1.27 4.94 16.74
C GLY A 188 -2.64 5.59 16.84
N ALA A 189 -2.74 6.93 16.77
CA ALA A 189 -4.02 7.63 16.80
C ALA A 189 -4.73 7.48 15.45
N THR A 190 -5.99 7.06 15.49
CA THR A 190 -6.85 7.04 14.30
C THR A 190 -7.12 8.47 13.86
N TYR A 191 -6.88 8.74 12.58
CA TYR A 191 -7.19 10.03 12.00
C TYR A 191 -8.18 9.94 10.85
N GLN A 192 -8.34 8.76 10.24
CA GLN A 192 -9.39 8.52 9.26
C GLN A 192 -10.00 7.13 9.45
N THR A 193 -11.28 7.00 9.16
CA THR A 193 -11.98 5.72 9.04
C THR A 193 -12.59 5.63 7.65
N VAL A 194 -12.30 4.56 6.93
CA VAL A 194 -12.72 4.36 5.54
C VAL A 194 -13.65 3.17 5.45
N GLN A 195 -14.74 3.33 4.70
CA GLN A 195 -15.67 2.27 4.36
C GLN A 195 -15.43 1.84 2.92
N LEU A 196 -15.23 0.54 2.71
CA LEU A 196 -14.96 -0.07 1.42
C LEU A 196 -16.03 -1.10 1.11
N ASN A 197 -16.40 -1.22 -0.17
CA ASN A 197 -17.26 -2.32 -0.61
C ASN A 197 -16.47 -3.63 -0.76
N SER A 198 -17.13 -4.72 -1.17
CA SER A 198 -16.50 -6.04 -1.34
C SER A 198 -15.37 -6.09 -2.38
N ASN A 199 -15.27 -5.09 -3.26
CA ASN A 199 -14.20 -4.95 -4.24
C ASN A 199 -13.07 -4.02 -3.75
N GLY A 200 -13.17 -3.44 -2.56
CA GLY A 200 -12.19 -2.46 -2.08
C GLY A 200 -12.34 -1.06 -2.67
N ASN A 201 -13.47 -0.77 -3.31
CA ASN A 201 -13.81 0.60 -3.71
C ASN A 201 -14.40 1.34 -2.51
N ARG A 202 -13.97 2.59 -2.28
CA ARG A 202 -14.46 3.39 -1.15
C ARG A 202 -15.90 3.81 -1.38
N THR A 203 -16.71 3.74 -0.32
CA THR A 203 -18.09 4.24 -0.32
C THR A 203 -18.21 5.50 0.53
N SER A 204 -17.36 5.63 1.56
CA SER A 204 -17.22 6.84 2.35
C SER A 204 -15.92 6.85 3.14
N TYR A 205 -15.55 8.02 3.67
CA TYR A 205 -14.59 8.11 4.75
C TYR A 205 -15.02 9.19 5.76
N THR A 206 -14.54 9.05 6.99
CA THR A 206 -14.65 10.07 8.04
C THR A 206 -13.25 10.46 8.51
N ASP A 207 -12.93 11.75 8.40
CA ASP A 207 -11.69 12.35 8.89
C ASP A 207 -11.91 12.91 10.30
N GLN A 208 -11.21 12.35 11.28
CA GLN A 208 -11.30 12.75 12.68
C GLN A 208 -10.48 14.02 12.98
N ASN A 209 -9.61 14.43 12.06
CA ASN A 209 -8.78 15.63 12.15
C ASN A 209 -9.15 16.69 11.11
N ALA A 210 -10.37 16.62 10.55
CA ALA A 210 -10.84 17.56 9.54
C ALA A 210 -10.61 19.01 9.99
N ASN A 211 -9.97 19.79 9.13
CA ASN A 211 -9.74 21.22 9.37
C ASN A 211 -11.12 21.90 9.56
N PRO A 212 -11.35 22.66 10.65
CA PRO A 212 -12.61 23.39 10.83
C PRO A 212 -12.91 24.37 9.69
N LEU A 213 -11.90 24.75 8.89
CA LEU A 213 -12.04 25.63 7.72
C LEU A 213 -12.50 24.90 6.44
N THR A 214 -12.33 23.58 6.32
CA THR A 214 -12.85 22.80 5.18
C THR A 214 -14.20 22.16 5.48
N SER A 215 -14.64 22.15 6.76
CA SER A 215 -15.93 21.64 7.26
C SER A 215 -16.28 20.19 6.91
N CYS A 216 -15.41 19.49 6.18
CA CYS A 216 -15.68 18.14 5.74
C CYS A 216 -15.10 17.12 6.70
N THR A 217 -15.93 16.67 7.63
CA THR A 217 -15.65 15.55 8.52
C THR A 217 -15.95 14.21 7.85
N THR A 218 -16.91 14.18 6.92
CA THR A 218 -17.33 12.95 6.24
C THR A 218 -17.49 13.21 4.75
N ALA A 219 -16.88 12.35 3.94
CA ALA A 219 -17.08 12.32 2.50
C ALA A 219 -17.79 11.04 2.09
N THR A 220 -18.66 11.15 1.09
CA THR A 220 -19.42 10.03 0.52
C THR A 220 -19.21 9.99 -0.99
N PHE A 221 -19.08 8.78 -1.52
CA PHE A 221 -18.94 8.52 -2.95
C PHE A 221 -20.20 7.84 -3.45
N THR A 222 -20.78 8.32 -4.55
CA THR A 222 -22.00 7.74 -5.13
C THR A 222 -21.82 7.50 -6.63
N PRO A 223 -21.98 6.25 -7.12
CA PRO A 223 -22.35 5.03 -6.39
C PRO A 223 -21.25 4.49 -5.46
N GLU A 224 -20.00 4.47 -5.92
CA GLU A 224 -18.79 4.23 -5.14
C GLU A 224 -17.60 4.84 -5.88
N GLU A 225 -16.49 5.05 -5.18
CA GLU A 225 -15.25 5.45 -5.82
C GLU A 225 -14.63 4.26 -6.55
N LYS A 226 -15.04 4.06 -7.80
CA LYS A 226 -14.74 2.86 -8.57
C LYS A 226 -13.32 2.89 -9.14
N LEU A 227 -12.38 2.47 -8.31
CA LEU A 227 -10.93 2.40 -8.60
C LEU A 227 -10.47 1.01 -9.00
N LEU A 228 -11.22 -0.03 -8.63
CA LEU A 228 -10.97 -1.43 -8.96
C LEU A 228 -12.23 -2.05 -9.58
N ALA A 229 -12.04 -2.87 -10.60
CA ALA A 229 -13.11 -3.64 -11.25
C ALA A 229 -12.69 -5.09 -11.39
N PHE A 230 -13.07 -5.91 -10.41
CA PHE A 230 -12.72 -7.33 -10.40
C PHE A 230 -13.65 -8.16 -11.33
N PRO A 231 -13.14 -9.24 -11.94
CA PRO A 231 -11.74 -9.69 -11.86
C PRO A 231 -10.78 -8.80 -12.66
N LEU A 232 -9.59 -8.55 -12.11
CA LEU A 232 -8.51 -7.88 -12.82
C LEU A 232 -7.83 -8.88 -13.74
N THR A 233 -7.67 -8.53 -15.01
CA THR A 233 -7.01 -9.38 -16.02
C THR A 233 -5.97 -8.55 -16.76
N PRO A 234 -4.75 -9.05 -17.01
CA PRO A 234 -3.77 -8.38 -17.87
C PRO A 234 -4.39 -7.96 -19.20
N THR A 235 -3.96 -6.81 -19.72
CA THR A 235 -4.43 -6.14 -20.95
C THR A 235 -5.89 -5.69 -20.97
N SER A 236 -6.65 -5.89 -19.88
CA SER A 236 -8.02 -5.38 -19.75
C SER A 236 -8.06 -3.89 -19.41
N ALA A 237 -9.21 -3.26 -19.67
CA ALA A 237 -9.49 -1.89 -19.30
C ALA A 237 -10.86 -1.79 -18.61
N TYR A 238 -11.01 -0.81 -17.73
CA TYR A 238 -12.26 -0.53 -17.04
C TYR A 238 -12.41 0.96 -16.76
N ASN A 239 -13.64 1.37 -16.45
CA ASN A 239 -13.97 2.75 -16.13
C ASN A 239 -14.99 2.84 -14.99
N GLY A 240 -15.10 4.05 -14.45
CA GLY A 240 -16.01 4.40 -13.39
C GLY A 240 -16.35 5.88 -13.44
N ASN A 241 -17.50 6.24 -12.89
CA ASN A 241 -17.87 7.61 -12.63
C ASN A 241 -18.54 7.66 -11.27
N TRP A 242 -18.26 8.69 -10.49
CA TRP A 242 -18.93 8.92 -9.22
C TRP A 242 -19.02 10.40 -8.93
N LYS A 243 -19.90 10.73 -7.99
CA LYS A 243 -19.95 12.03 -7.35
C LYS A 243 -19.40 11.91 -5.95
N THR A 244 -18.48 12.80 -5.59
CA THR A 244 -18.05 12.95 -4.20
C THR A 244 -18.75 14.14 -3.57
N VAL A 245 -19.28 13.95 -2.37
CA VAL A 245 -19.86 15.01 -1.53
C VAL A 245 -19.14 15.04 -0.19
N CYS A 246 -18.78 16.24 0.26
CA CYS A 246 -17.93 16.49 1.41
C CYS A 246 -18.41 17.79 2.09
N GLY A 247 -19.33 17.69 3.07
CA GLY A 247 -20.05 18.86 3.59
C GLY A 247 -20.85 19.57 2.48
N ASN A 248 -20.65 20.88 2.33
CA ASN A 248 -21.28 21.67 1.26
C ASN A 248 -20.53 21.59 -0.09
N ASN A 249 -19.40 20.88 -0.14
CA ASN A 249 -18.60 20.72 -1.34
C ASN A 249 -19.00 19.46 -2.10
N SER A 250 -18.94 19.52 -3.42
CA SER A 250 -19.14 18.36 -4.28
C SER A 250 -18.29 18.44 -5.54
N GLN A 251 -17.99 17.29 -6.14
CA GLN A 251 -17.28 17.19 -7.41
C GLN A 251 -17.72 15.94 -8.17
N ASP A 252 -17.68 16.01 -9.49
CA ASP A 252 -17.93 14.89 -10.39
C ASP A 252 -16.60 14.32 -10.86
N GLU A 253 -16.45 13.00 -10.79
CA GLU A 253 -15.21 12.32 -11.09
C GLU A 253 -15.45 11.21 -12.11
N SER A 254 -14.58 11.16 -13.12
CA SER A 254 -14.52 10.08 -14.10
C SER A 254 -13.16 9.39 -14.02
N PHE A 255 -13.17 8.09 -14.23
CA PHE A 255 -12.01 7.25 -14.06
C PHE A 255 -11.86 6.27 -15.22
N THR A 256 -10.63 6.11 -15.70
CA THR A 256 -10.25 5.08 -16.66
C THR A 256 -9.01 4.37 -16.18
N ALA A 257 -8.96 3.04 -16.35
CA ALA A 257 -7.80 2.23 -16.01
C ALA A 257 -7.49 1.21 -17.11
N THR A 258 -6.21 0.90 -17.27
CA THR A 258 -5.70 -0.18 -18.11
C THR A 258 -4.75 -1.05 -17.31
N VAL A 259 -5.07 -2.34 -17.18
CA VAL A 259 -4.20 -3.33 -16.55
C VAL A 259 -3.14 -3.74 -17.57
N LYS A 260 -1.86 -3.46 -17.32
CA LYS A 260 -0.78 -3.71 -18.28
C LYS A 260 -0.31 -5.15 -18.23
N GLY A 261 -0.07 -5.65 -17.03
CA GLY A 261 0.44 -6.99 -16.78
C GLY A 261 1.17 -7.10 -15.46
N MET A 262 1.64 -8.31 -15.16
CA MET A 262 2.42 -8.58 -13.96
C MET A 262 3.86 -8.06 -14.11
N VAL A 263 4.34 -7.39 -13.09
CA VAL A 263 5.71 -6.92 -12.96
C VAL A 263 6.22 -7.19 -11.55
N GLN A 264 7.53 -7.38 -11.41
CA GLN A 264 8.15 -7.47 -10.09
C GLN A 264 8.56 -6.06 -9.65
N ILE A 265 8.16 -5.66 -8.45
CA ILE A 265 8.42 -4.32 -7.90
C ILE A 265 8.97 -4.43 -6.47
N ALA A 266 10.00 -3.63 -6.18
CA ALA A 266 10.59 -3.53 -4.85
C ALA A 266 10.14 -2.24 -4.15
N THR A 267 9.73 -2.36 -2.90
CA THR A 267 9.39 -1.27 -1.98
C THR A 267 10.09 -1.49 -0.63
N PRO A 268 10.05 -0.54 0.32
CA PRO A 268 10.61 -0.78 1.64
C PRO A 268 9.99 -2.00 2.36
N GLY A 269 8.71 -2.28 2.06
CA GLY A 269 7.97 -3.45 2.58
C GLY A 269 8.36 -4.79 1.98
N GLY A 270 9.18 -4.82 0.93
CA GLY A 270 9.70 -6.06 0.35
C GLY A 270 9.67 -6.09 -1.18
N LEU A 271 9.58 -7.30 -1.71
CA LEU A 271 9.50 -7.58 -3.14
C LEU A 271 8.12 -8.15 -3.47
N PHE A 272 7.47 -7.65 -4.51
CA PHE A 272 6.10 -8.01 -4.84
C PHE A 272 5.98 -8.39 -6.31
N ASN A 273 5.10 -9.35 -6.61
CA ASN A 273 4.61 -9.59 -7.96
C ASN A 273 3.28 -8.83 -8.07
N ALA A 274 3.30 -7.68 -8.75
CA ALA A 274 2.17 -6.77 -8.79
C ALA A 274 1.65 -6.57 -10.22
N LEU A 275 0.34 -6.35 -10.37
CA LEU A 275 -0.24 -5.83 -11.59
C LEU A 275 0.11 -4.35 -11.72
N GLN A 276 0.77 -3.96 -12.80
CA GLN A 276 0.85 -2.56 -13.18
C GLN A 276 -0.48 -2.13 -13.79
N ILE A 277 -1.08 -1.06 -13.25
CA ILE A 277 -2.33 -0.48 -13.71
C ILE A 277 -2.09 1.00 -13.98
N ASP A 278 -2.26 1.43 -15.23
CA ASP A 278 -2.21 2.85 -15.58
C ASP A 278 -3.63 3.41 -15.43
N THR A 279 -3.81 4.47 -14.64
CA THR A 279 -5.10 5.08 -14.36
C THR A 279 -5.11 6.58 -14.69
N ARG A 280 -6.30 7.08 -15.00
CA ARG A 280 -6.59 8.50 -15.14
C ARG A 280 -7.89 8.83 -14.44
N THR A 281 -7.84 9.84 -13.58
CA THR A 281 -9.01 10.45 -12.95
C THR A 281 -9.16 11.87 -13.47
N VAL A 282 -10.36 12.24 -13.90
CA VAL A 282 -10.70 13.62 -14.27
C VAL A 282 -11.77 14.11 -13.31
N VAL A 283 -11.47 15.22 -12.64
CA VAL A 283 -12.40 15.90 -11.74
C VAL A 283 -12.99 17.10 -12.45
N THR A 284 -14.29 17.27 -12.34
CA THR A 284 -15.07 18.36 -12.94
C THR A 284 -16.14 18.85 -11.97
N ASN A 285 -16.75 20.00 -12.29
CA ASN A 285 -17.84 20.59 -11.52
C ASN A 285 -17.57 20.69 -10.01
N SER A 286 -16.29 20.81 -9.62
CA SER A 286 -15.94 20.93 -8.22
C SER A 286 -16.43 22.27 -7.67
N THR A 287 -17.23 22.22 -6.60
CA THR A 287 -17.69 23.44 -5.90
C THR A 287 -16.66 23.94 -4.89
N GLN A 288 -15.48 23.32 -4.85
CA GLN A 288 -14.41 23.73 -3.95
C GLN A 288 -13.80 25.04 -4.41
N THR A 289 -14.03 26.08 -3.61
CA THR A 289 -13.61 27.47 -3.89
C THR A 289 -12.11 27.62 -4.13
N LEU A 290 -11.33 26.68 -3.63
CA LEU A 290 -9.88 26.73 -3.63
C LEU A 290 -9.28 26.06 -4.87
N LEU A 291 -10.07 25.31 -5.65
CA LEU A 291 -9.75 24.91 -7.02
C LEU A 291 -10.50 25.83 -8.00
N PRO A 292 -9.93 27.00 -8.36
CA PRO A 292 -10.44 27.83 -9.43
C PRO A 292 -10.77 27.00 -10.68
N GLY A 293 -11.92 27.27 -11.30
CA GLY A 293 -12.46 26.53 -12.46
C GLY A 293 -12.88 25.08 -12.21
N GLY A 294 -12.76 24.57 -10.99
CA GLY A 294 -13.43 23.34 -10.55
C GLY A 294 -12.99 22.04 -11.24
N THR A 295 -11.79 22.00 -11.82
CA THR A 295 -11.31 20.83 -12.57
C THR A 295 -9.80 20.59 -12.49
N TYR A 296 -9.40 19.32 -12.50
CA TYR A 296 -8.03 18.84 -12.70
C TYR A 296 -8.05 17.41 -13.25
N GLN A 297 -6.89 16.97 -13.75
CA GLN A 297 -6.65 15.58 -14.13
C GLN A 297 -5.54 14.99 -13.26
N GLN A 298 -5.65 13.70 -12.96
CA GLN A 298 -4.60 12.92 -12.34
C GLN A 298 -4.30 11.68 -13.19
N ASP A 299 -3.05 11.53 -13.61
CA ASP A 299 -2.54 10.33 -14.25
C ASP A 299 -1.68 9.56 -13.25
N VAL A 300 -1.83 8.25 -13.20
CA VAL A 300 -1.20 7.41 -12.18
C VAL A 300 -0.72 6.10 -12.78
N THR A 301 0.41 5.60 -12.29
CA THR A 301 0.77 4.19 -12.36
C THR A 301 0.67 3.57 -10.97
N GLU A 302 -0.20 2.58 -10.83
CA GLU A 302 -0.43 1.83 -9.60
C GLU A 302 0.14 0.42 -9.75
N TYR A 303 0.69 -0.14 -8.67
CA TYR A 303 1.17 -1.50 -8.61
C TYR A 303 0.35 -2.25 -7.57
N PHE A 304 -0.60 -3.08 -8.02
CA PHE A 304 -1.53 -3.82 -7.18
C PHE A 304 -1.03 -5.25 -6.96
N ASP A 305 -0.73 -5.64 -5.72
CA ASP A 305 -0.42 -7.04 -5.40
C ASP A 305 -1.74 -7.83 -5.28
N PRO A 306 -1.99 -8.81 -6.17
CA PRO A 306 -3.24 -9.55 -6.21
C PRO A 306 -3.36 -10.60 -5.10
N VAL A 307 -2.28 -10.91 -4.39
CA VAL A 307 -2.29 -11.83 -3.25
C VAL A 307 -2.63 -11.07 -1.96
N LEU A 308 -2.04 -9.88 -1.79
CA LEU A 308 -2.34 -9.02 -0.64
C LEU A 308 -3.68 -8.30 -0.78
N GLY A 309 -4.12 -8.05 -2.02
CA GLY A 309 -5.32 -7.29 -2.33
C GLY A 309 -5.15 -5.79 -2.15
N ARG A 310 -3.93 -5.26 -2.33
CA ARG A 310 -3.59 -3.86 -2.04
C ARG A 310 -2.60 -3.31 -3.05
N ASN A 311 -2.65 -2.00 -3.25
CA ASN A 311 -1.56 -1.27 -3.89
C ASN A 311 -0.31 -1.33 -3.01
N VAL A 312 0.82 -1.69 -3.61
CA VAL A 312 2.14 -1.72 -2.97
C VAL A 312 2.98 -0.51 -3.36
N ARG A 313 2.68 0.09 -4.52
CA ARG A 313 3.21 1.38 -4.94
C ARG A 313 2.16 2.15 -5.74
N TYR A 314 2.19 3.47 -5.58
CA TYR A 314 1.43 4.43 -6.36
C TYR A 314 2.37 5.54 -6.80
N THR A 315 2.31 5.95 -8.06
CA THR A 315 3.03 7.15 -8.51
C THR A 315 2.15 7.91 -9.47
N GLY A 316 1.86 9.17 -9.16
CA GLY A 316 0.92 9.96 -9.94
C GLY A 316 1.35 11.40 -10.16
N VAL A 317 0.81 11.97 -11.23
CA VAL A 317 0.97 13.38 -11.61
C VAL A 317 -0.40 14.02 -11.70
N ARG A 318 -0.55 15.21 -11.12
CA ARG A 318 -1.75 16.05 -11.26
C ARG A 318 -1.46 17.21 -12.19
N THR A 319 -2.39 17.42 -13.12
CA THR A 319 -2.36 18.49 -14.10
C THR A 319 -3.58 19.38 -13.90
N TYR A 320 -3.35 20.70 -13.84
CA TYR A 320 -4.39 21.71 -13.70
C TYR A 320 -4.54 22.50 -15.01
N PRO A 321 -5.76 22.91 -15.38
CA PRO A 321 -5.97 23.73 -16.56
C PRO A 321 -5.27 25.09 -16.46
N ALA A 322 -4.92 25.67 -17.61
CA ALA A 322 -4.38 27.01 -17.69
C ALA A 322 -5.32 28.03 -17.03
N GLY A 323 -4.76 28.92 -16.19
CA GLY A 323 -5.52 29.88 -15.40
C GLY A 323 -5.94 29.39 -14.00
N ASN A 324 -5.79 28.10 -13.70
CA ASN A 324 -6.15 27.47 -12.43
C ASN A 324 -4.99 26.68 -11.82
N PRO A 325 -5.05 26.51 -10.50
CA PRO A 325 -4.25 27.28 -9.55
C PRO A 325 -2.77 27.39 -9.93
N THR A 326 -2.13 28.53 -9.64
CA THR A 326 -0.73 28.78 -10.03
C THR A 326 0.31 28.60 -8.91
N SER A 327 -0.08 28.27 -7.67
CA SER A 327 0.89 28.08 -6.57
C SER A 327 0.43 27.25 -5.36
N GLY A 328 1.41 26.60 -4.71
CA GLY A 328 1.65 26.58 -3.25
C GLY A 328 0.83 25.64 -2.36
N THR A 329 -0.44 25.38 -2.68
CA THR A 329 -1.32 24.50 -1.87
C THR A 329 -1.67 23.18 -2.55
N TRP A 330 -1.42 23.10 -3.86
CA TRP A 330 -1.83 21.99 -4.71
C TRP A 330 -0.70 21.01 -4.91
N LEU A 331 -0.99 19.74 -5.15
CA LEU A 331 0.06 18.77 -5.47
C LEU A 331 0.22 18.62 -6.97
N THR A 332 1.45 18.39 -7.41
CA THR A 332 1.78 17.97 -8.78
C THR A 332 2.19 16.52 -8.84
N ASN A 333 2.90 16.01 -7.83
CA ASN A 333 3.39 14.64 -7.81
C ASN A 333 3.07 13.99 -6.47
N VAL A 334 2.78 12.70 -6.52
CA VAL A 334 2.57 11.86 -5.33
C VAL A 334 3.25 10.53 -5.60
N GLN A 335 4.06 10.07 -4.65
CA GLN A 335 4.58 8.72 -4.61
C GLN A 335 4.24 8.10 -3.26
N ILE A 336 3.67 6.90 -3.29
CA ILE A 336 3.35 6.14 -2.09
C ILE A 336 3.95 4.76 -2.23
N ASP A 337 4.61 4.30 -1.17
CA ASP A 337 5.20 2.98 -1.08
C ASP A 337 4.70 2.24 0.16
N LEU A 338 4.41 0.95 0.00
CA LEU A 338 4.19 0.05 1.12
C LEU A 338 5.52 -0.16 1.86
N VAL A 339 5.51 0.10 3.17
CA VAL A 339 6.66 0.00 4.08
C VAL A 339 6.63 -1.29 4.89
N SER A 340 5.44 -1.77 5.25
CA SER A 340 5.28 -3.07 5.90
C SER A 340 3.85 -3.58 5.72
N ALA A 341 3.71 -4.91 5.69
CA ALA A 341 2.42 -5.58 5.69
C ALA A 341 2.42 -6.71 6.71
N VAL A 342 1.37 -6.77 7.52
CA VAL A 342 1.09 -7.84 8.48
C VAL A 342 -0.30 -8.38 8.14
N LYS A 343 -0.34 -9.64 7.70
CA LYS A 343 -1.57 -10.40 7.45
C LYS A 343 -1.85 -11.31 8.65
N ASN A 344 -3.10 -11.33 9.13
CA ASN A 344 -3.54 -12.20 10.24
C ASN A 344 -4.33 -13.42 9.78
#